data_AF-A0A2A5WEL6-F1
#
_entry.id   AF-A0A2A5WEL6-F1
#
_cell.length_a   1.000
_cell.length_b   1.000
_cell.length_c   1.000
_cell.angle_alpha   90.00
_cell.angle_beta   90.00
_cell.angle_gamma   90.00
#
_symmetry.space_group_name_H-M   'P 1'
#
loop_
_entity.id
_entity.type
_entity.pdbx_description
1 polymer ?
#
loop_
_entity_poly.entity_id
_entity_poly.type
_entity_poly.pdbx_seq_one_letter_code
_entity_poly.pdbx_strand_id
1 'polypeptide(L)' 'MHLFRHRIVRLSKILLALTFLNAIQLSNAQDYDWASDFSVGSSIIDISAQDQNGMVQTFDGLVGEKGLLFMLSRSFDW' A
#
# COMPACT_ATOMS: atom_id res chain seq x y z
N MET A 1 -11.79 9.21 52.71
CA MET A 1 -11.70 9.91 51.40
C MET A 1 -10.35 9.74 50.68
N HIS A 2 -9.20 9.71 51.39
CA HIS A 2 -7.87 9.63 50.75
C HIS A 2 -7.61 8.37 49.90
N LEU A 3 -8.06 7.20 50.38
CA LEU A 3 -7.89 5.91 49.69
C LEU A 3 -8.67 5.84 48.37
N PHE A 4 -9.82 6.51 48.30
CA PHE A 4 -10.68 6.56 47.11
C PHE A 4 -10.04 7.39 45.99
N ARG A 5 -9.42 8.52 46.36
CA ARG A 5 -8.65 9.37 45.44
C ARG A 5 -7.45 8.63 44.84
N HIS A 6 -6.73 7.83 45.63
CA HIS A 6 -5.61 7.02 45.12
C HIS A 6 -6.06 5.94 44.14
N ARG A 7 -7.22 5.32 44.36
CA ARG A 7 -7.79 4.32 43.44
C ARG A 7 -8.22 4.96 42.12
N ILE A 8 -8.87 6.12 42.17
CA ILE A 8 -9.27 6.88 40.97
C ILE A 8 -8.03 7.29 40.16
N VAL A 9 -7.00 7.84 40.79
CA VAL A 9 -5.77 8.25 40.08
C VAL A 9 -5.06 7.06 39.42
N ARG A 10 -5.05 5.88 40.05
CA ARG A 10 -4.50 4.66 39.44
C ARG A 10 -5.32 4.22 38.23
N LEU A 11 -6.65 4.21 38.35
CA LEU A 11 -7.55 3.86 37.25
C LEU A 11 -7.41 4.83 36.06
N SER A 12 -7.31 6.13 36.31
CA SER A 12 -7.09 7.14 35.27
C SER A 12 -5.76 6.94 34.54
N LYS A 13 -4.69 6.58 35.26
CA LYS A 13 -3.39 6.30 34.64
C LYS A 13 -3.42 5.03 33.78
N ILE A 14 -4.11 4.00 34.23
CA ILE A 14 -4.30 2.76 33.47
C ILE A 14 -5.11 3.03 32.20
N LEU A 15 -6.22 3.78 32.32
CA LEU A 15 -7.04 4.17 31.17
C LEU A 15 -6.24 5.00 30.16
N LEU A 16 -5.46 5.96 30.64
CA LEU A 16 -4.59 6.79 29.79
C LEU A 16 -3.54 5.94 29.07
N ALA A 17 -2.91 5.00 29.78
CA ALA A 17 -1.94 4.07 29.18
C ALA A 17 -2.60 3.19 28.10
N LEU A 18 -3.82 2.70 28.34
CA LEU A 18 -4.58 1.91 27.38
C LEU A 18 -4.96 2.72 26.13
N THR A 19 -5.34 3.99 26.28
CA THR A 19 -5.63 4.87 25.12
C THR A 19 -4.39 5.15 24.28
N PHE A 20 -3.23 5.36 24.92
CA PHE A 20 -1.97 5.54 24.20
C PHE A 20 -1.51 4.27 23.46
N LEU A 21 -1.71 3.09 24.06
CA LEU A 21 -1.35 1.82 23.43
C LEU A 21 -2.18 1.55 22.16
N ASN A 22 -3.47 1.92 22.16
CA ASN A 22 -4.34 1.76 20.99
C ASN A 22 -4.03 2.77 19.86
N ALA A 23 -3.63 4.00 20.20
CA ALA A 23 -3.27 5.01 19.21
C ALA A 23 -2.07 4.59 18.33
N ILE A 24 -1.15 3.79 18.88
CA ILE A 24 0.01 3.27 18.14
C ILE A 24 -0.42 2.25 17.08
N GLN A 25 -1.51 1.50 17.29
CA GLN A 25 -1.96 0.47 16.34
C GLN A 25 -2.68 1.04 15.12
N LEU A 26 -3.31 2.21 15.22
CA LEU A 26 -3.93 2.88 14.06
C LEU A 26 -2.91 3.43 13.05
N SER A 27 -1.63 3.48 13.40
CA SER A 27 -0.56 3.93 12.51
C SER A 27 0.08 2.81 11.68
N ASN A 28 -0.46 1.58 11.75
CA ASN A 28 -0.19 0.57 10.72
C ASN A 28 -0.95 0.98 9.45
N ALA A 29 -0.42 1.98 8.74
CA ALA A 29 -0.80 2.21 7.34
C ALA A 29 -0.64 0.86 6.63
N GLN A 30 -1.68 0.43 5.91
CA GLN A 30 -1.58 -0.81 5.16
C GLN A 30 -0.39 -0.72 4.21
N ASP A 31 0.41 -1.77 4.15
CA ASP A 31 1.43 -1.89 3.12
C ASP A 31 0.72 -1.71 1.78
N TYR A 32 1.15 -0.69 1.03
CA TYR A 32 0.54 -0.36 -0.24
C TYR A 32 0.98 -1.38 -1.28
N ASP A 33 0.20 -2.44 -1.41
CA ASP A 33 0.36 -3.45 -2.45
C ASP A 33 -0.42 -3.04 -3.69
N TRP A 34 0.24 -2.32 -4.59
CA TRP A 34 -0.38 -1.78 -5.80
C TRP A 34 -0.74 -2.86 -6.84
N ALA A 35 -0.16 -4.06 -6.72
CA ALA A 35 -0.32 -5.12 -7.69
C ALA A 35 -0.05 -6.51 -7.08
N SER A 36 -0.90 -6.91 -6.12
CA SER A 36 -0.80 -8.18 -5.38
C SER A 36 -0.72 -9.41 -6.29
N ASP A 37 -1.36 -9.33 -7.47
CA ASP A 37 -1.42 -10.42 -8.44
C ASP A 37 -0.19 -10.47 -9.36
N PHE A 38 0.72 -9.50 -9.29
CA PHE A 38 1.92 -9.37 -10.12
C PHE A 38 3.20 -9.45 -9.30
N SER A 39 3.41 -10.58 -8.62
CA SER A 39 4.62 -10.84 -7.85
C SER A 39 5.91 -10.82 -8.71
N VAL A 40 7.04 -10.43 -8.11
CA VAL A 40 8.33 -10.38 -8.83
C VAL A 40 8.67 -11.77 -9.41
N GLY A 41 8.96 -11.81 -10.71
CA GLY A 41 9.24 -13.04 -11.44
C GLY A 41 8.01 -13.71 -12.06
N SER A 42 6.80 -13.19 -11.84
CA SER A 42 5.62 -13.63 -12.57
C SER A 42 5.74 -13.30 -14.06
N SER A 43 5.18 -14.15 -14.92
CA SER A 43 4.99 -13.83 -16.33
C SER A 43 4.01 -12.67 -16.48
N ILE A 44 4.37 -11.67 -17.29
CA ILE A 44 3.43 -10.64 -17.70
C ILE A 44 2.40 -11.22 -18.68
N ILE A 45 1.17 -10.69 -18.64
CA ILE A 45 0.14 -11.04 -19.64
C ILE A 45 0.64 -10.59 -21.01
N ASP A 46 0.34 -11.35 -22.07
CA ASP A 46 0.70 -10.96 -23.43
C ASP A 46 0.04 -9.62 -23.78
N ILE A 47 0.87 -8.64 -24.17
CA ILE A 47 0.43 -7.29 -24.55
C ILE A 47 0.59 -7.19 -26.05
N SER A 48 -0.52 -6.97 -26.75
CA SER A 48 -0.55 -6.75 -28.19
C SER A 48 -1.51 -5.61 -28.53
N ALA A 49 -0.98 -4.55 -29.15
CA ALA A 49 -1.76 -3.37 -29.53
C ALA A 49 -1.15 -2.66 -30.74
N GLN A 50 -1.96 -1.89 -31.47
CA GLN A 50 -1.45 -1.03 -32.53
C GLN A 50 -0.80 0.23 -31.93
N ASP A 51 0.33 0.64 -32.51
CA ASP A 51 0.96 1.93 -32.21
C ASP A 51 0.27 3.09 -32.95
N GLN A 52 0.80 4.30 -32.78
CA GLN A 52 0.26 5.52 -33.41
C GLN A 52 0.32 5.51 -34.94
N ASN A 53 1.07 4.58 -35.53
CA ASN A 53 1.18 4.40 -36.98
C ASN A 53 0.37 3.19 -37.47
N GLY A 54 -0.39 2.53 -36.59
CA GLY A 54 -1.18 1.34 -36.91
C GLY A 54 -0.38 0.04 -36.96
N MET A 55 0.90 0.06 -36.57
CA MET A 55 1.73 -1.14 -36.54
C MET A 55 1.45 -1.93 -35.26
N VAL A 56 1.21 -3.24 -35.39
CA VAL A 56 1.01 -4.10 -34.22
C VAL A 56 2.34 -4.26 -33.48
N GLN A 57 2.33 -3.91 -32.21
CA GLN A 57 3.43 -4.09 -31.27
C GLN A 57 3.07 -5.16 -30.25
N THR A 58 4.02 -6.04 -29.96
CA THR A 58 3.92 -7.07 -28.93
C THR A 58 4.90 -6.79 -27.80
N PHE A 59 4.75 -7.45 -26.65
CA PHE A 59 5.70 -7.35 -25.54
C PHE A 59 7.16 -7.60 -26.00
N ASP A 60 7.39 -8.70 -26.72
CA ASP A 60 8.72 -9.06 -27.22
C ASP A 60 9.32 -8.00 -28.17
N GLY A 61 8.47 -7.28 -28.91
CA GLY A 61 8.90 -6.18 -29.78
C GLY A 61 9.24 -4.89 -29.03
N LEU A 62 8.72 -4.72 -27.81
CA LEU A 62 8.91 -3.52 -26.99
C LEU A 62 10.04 -3.67 -25.97
N VAL A 63 10.42 -4.89 -25.59
CA VAL A 63 11.48 -5.15 -24.61
C VAL A 63 12.86 -4.84 -25.20
N GLY A 64 13.59 -3.94 -24.55
CA GLY A 64 14.99 -3.66 -24.85
C GLY A 64 15.96 -4.52 -24.02
N GLU A 65 17.27 -4.29 -24.23
CA GLU A 65 18.36 -5.00 -23.52
C GLU A 65 18.24 -4.92 -21.98
N LYS A 66 17.68 -3.82 -21.47
CA LYS A 66 17.53 -3.55 -20.03
C LYS A 66 16.11 -3.78 -19.52
N GLY A 67 15.25 -4.39 -20.32
CA GLY A 67 13.84 -4.59 -19.99
C GLY A 67 12.94 -3.45 -20.49
N LEU A 68 11.73 -3.41 -19.94
CA LEU A 68 10.66 -2.50 -20.30
C LEU A 68 10.00 -1.94 -19.03
N LEU A 69 9.75 -0.64 -18.99
CA LEU A 69 9.05 0.03 -17.89
C LEU A 69 7.63 0.39 -18.32
N PHE A 70 6.64 -0.21 -17.67
CA PHE A 70 5.25 0.22 -17.77
C PHE A 70 4.93 1.23 -16.67
N MET A 71 4.50 2.42 -17.07
CA MET A 71 4.01 3.44 -16.13
C MET A 71 2.49 3.50 -16.22
N LEU A 72 1.82 2.91 -15.23
CA LEU A 72 0.37 2.93 -15.11
C LEU A 72 -0.05 4.10 -14.21
N SER A 73 -0.44 5.21 -14.83
CA SER A 73 -0.96 6.37 -14.11
C SER A 73 -2.47 6.24 -13.95
N ARG A 74 -2.97 6.25 -12.70
CA ARG A 74 -4.40 6.45 -12.41
C ARG A 74 -4.60 7.89 -11.94
N SER A 75 -5.53 8.64 -12.56
CA SER A 75 -5.98 9.89 -11.96
C SER A 75 -6.86 9.54 -10.76
N PHE A 76 -6.68 10.24 -9.65
CA PHE A 76 -7.57 10.17 -8.50
C PHE A 76 -8.11 11.58 -8.27
N ASP A 77 -9.44 11.71 -8.32
CA ASP A 77 -10.12 12.91 -7.85
C ASP A 77 -10.17 12.79 -6.33
N TRP A 78 -9.35 13.59 -5.65
CA TRP A 78 -9.34 13.72 -4.20
C TRP A 78 -10.49 14.59 -3.70
#